data_AF-A0A7Y2VA10-F1
#
_entry.id   AF-A0A7Y2VA10-F1
#
_cell.length_a   1.000
_cell.length_b   1.000
_cell.length_c   1.000
_cell.angle_alpha   90.00
_cell.angle_beta   90.00
_cell.angle_gamma   90.00
#
_symmetry.space_group_name_H-M   'P 1'
#
loop_
_entity.id
_entity.type
_entity.pdbx_description
1 polymer ?
#
loop_
_entity_poly.entity_id
_entity_poly.type
_entity_poly.pdbx_seq_one_letter_code
_entity_poly.pdbx_strand_id
1 'polypeptide(L)' 'MAIKKQYLKSKPICKVTFAVEAKEANNVAVAGNFNEWDTEAVTLKKLKNGTFKGTLDLEKDNSYEFKYVIDGEWQNEEQA' A
#
# COMPACT_ATOMS: atom_id res chain seq x y z
N MET A 1 -0.40 9.68 5.54
CA MET A 1 -0.14 8.42 4.80
C MET A 1 1.26 8.56 4.20
N ALA A 2 2.10 7.54 4.28
CA ALA A 2 3.48 7.63 3.80
C ALA A 2 3.79 6.47 2.85
N ILE A 3 4.19 6.82 1.62
CA ILE A 3 4.55 5.85 0.59
C ILE A 3 6.00 6.08 0.21
N LYS A 4 6.80 5.02 0.35
CA LYS A 4 8.20 5.05 -0.07
C LYS A 4 8.38 4.19 -1.31
N LYS A 5 8.67 4.83 -2.43
CA LYS A 5 9.02 4.17 -3.70
C LYS A 5 10.54 4.02 -3.77
N GLN A 6 11.02 2.80 -4.01
CA GLN A 6 12.44 2.50 -4.18
C GLN A 6 12.64 1.70 -5.47
N TYR A 7 13.24 2.34 -6.46
CA TYR A 7 13.55 1.73 -7.74
C TYR A 7 14.80 0.85 -7.61
N LEU A 8 14.68 -0.43 -7.99
CA LEU A 8 15.82 -1.34 -8.05
C LEU A 8 16.64 -1.05 -9.32
N LYS A 9 17.96 -0.87 -9.16
CA LYS A 9 18.87 -0.62 -10.30
C LYS A 9 19.11 -1.87 -11.16
N SER A 10 19.00 -3.06 -10.57
CA SER A 10 19.33 -4.33 -11.21
C SER A 10 18.13 -5.04 -11.86
N LYS A 11 16.88 -4.62 -11.56
CA LYS A 11 15.66 -5.25 -12.05
C LYS A 11 14.64 -4.20 -12.46
N PRO A 12 13.72 -4.48 -13.40
CA PRO A 12 12.65 -3.57 -13.77
C PRO A 12 11.55 -3.50 -12.68
N ILE A 13 11.93 -3.30 -11.42
CA ILE A 13 11.03 -3.36 -10.27
C ILE A 13 11.19 -2.09 -9.41
N CYS A 14 10.07 -1.50 -9.04
CA CYS A 14 9.89 -0.44 -8.06
C CYS A 14 9.28 -1.03 -6.79
N LYS A 15 10.07 -1.07 -5.73
CA LYS A 15 9.63 -1.51 -4.42
C LYS A 15 8.88 -0.38 -3.72
N VAL A 16 7.58 -0.52 -3.57
CA VAL A 16 6.69 0.44 -2.93
C VAL A 16 6.39 -0.03 -1.51
N THR A 17 6.84 0.73 -0.52
CA THR A 17 6.52 0.49 0.88
C THR A 17 5.38 1.41 1.28
N PHE A 18 4.29 0.79 1.70
CA PHE A 18 3.08 1.45 2.19
C PHE A 18 3.15 1.52 3.71
N ALA A 19 2.99 2.71 4.28
CA ALA A 19 2.95 2.93 5.72
C ALA A 19 1.78 3.86 6.08
N VAL A 20 0.85 3.35 6.88
CA VAL A 20 -0.36 4.06 7.28
C VAL A 20 -0.48 4.02 8.79
N GLU A 21 -0.54 5.18 9.43
CA GLU A 21 -0.82 5.26 10.86
C GLU A 21 -2.33 5.20 11.07
N ALA A 22 -2.82 4.08 11.59
CA ALA A 22 -4.24 3.85 11.81
C ALA A 22 -4.42 3.13 13.15
N LYS A 23 -4.09 3.82 14.26
CA LYS A 23 -4.09 3.21 15.60
C LYS A 23 -5.44 2.60 15.95
N GLU A 24 -6.50 3.26 15.51
CA GLU A 24 -7.91 2.90 15.73
C GLU A 24 -8.41 1.83 14.76
N ALA A 25 -7.70 1.56 13.66
CA ALA A 25 -8.10 0.54 12.69
C ALA A 25 -7.71 -0.87 13.15
N ASN A 26 -8.56 -1.85 12.82
CA ASN A 26 -8.23 -3.26 13.06
C ASN A 26 -7.38 -3.83 11.93
N ASN A 27 -7.80 -3.58 10.69
CA ASN A 27 -7.13 -4.07 9.49
C ASN A 27 -6.92 -2.95 8.48
N VAL A 28 -5.79 -2.98 7.77
CA VAL A 28 -5.53 -2.10 6.63
C VAL A 28 -5.06 -2.95 5.47
N ALA A 29 -5.65 -2.77 4.32
CA ALA A 29 -5.25 -3.38 3.07
C ALA A 29 -4.97 -2.32 2.00
N VAL A 30 -4.34 -2.75 0.92
CA VAL A 30 -4.10 -1.95 -0.27
C VAL A 30 -4.68 -2.71 -1.45
N ALA A 31 -5.53 -2.04 -2.21
CA ALA A 31 -6.08 -2.56 -3.45
C ALA A 31 -5.72 -1.61 -4.58
N GLY A 32 -5.35 -2.13 -5.73
CA GLY A 32 -4.91 -1.35 -6.87
C GLY A 32 -4.96 -2.14 -8.17
N ASN A 33 -4.63 -1.48 -9.27
CA ASN A 33 -4.69 -2.15 -10.58
C ASN A 33 -3.75 -3.37 -10.66
N PHE A 34 -2.59 -3.30 -9.99
CA PHE A 34 -1.61 -4.39 -9.92
C PHE A 34 -2.11 -5.67 -9.23
N ASN A 35 -3.19 -5.58 -8.44
CA ASN A 35 -3.82 -6.73 -7.79
C ASN A 35 -5.32 -6.81 -8.09
N GLU A 36 -5.75 -6.24 -9.22
CA GLU A 36 -7.16 -6.28 -9.66
C GLU A 36 -8.15 -5.69 -8.63
N TRP A 37 -7.71 -4.71 -7.84
CA TRP A 37 -8.46 -4.10 -6.74
C TRP A 37 -8.83 -5.07 -5.60
N ASP A 38 -8.08 -6.15 -5.47
CA ASP A 38 -8.29 -7.15 -4.43
C ASP A 38 -7.78 -6.63 -3.06
N THR A 39 -8.70 -6.46 -2.12
CA THR A 39 -8.43 -5.95 -0.77
C THR A 39 -7.92 -7.03 0.18
N GLU A 40 -7.97 -8.30 -0.21
CA GLU A 40 -7.48 -9.43 0.56
C GLU A 40 -6.07 -9.83 0.11
N ALA A 41 -5.74 -9.56 -1.16
CA ALA A 41 -4.44 -9.87 -1.75
C ALA A 41 -3.27 -9.13 -1.08
N VAL A 42 -3.48 -7.88 -0.65
CA VAL A 42 -2.42 -7.07 -0.02
C VAL A 42 -2.89 -6.44 1.28
N THR A 43 -2.86 -7.24 2.35
CA THR A 43 -3.07 -6.74 3.72
C THR A 43 -1.77 -6.20 4.32
N LEU A 44 -1.81 -5.01 4.91
CA LEU A 44 -0.70 -4.42 5.66
C LEU A 44 -0.61 -5.04 7.06
N LYS A 45 0.61 -5.19 7.56
CA LYS A 45 0.85 -5.71 8.90
C LYS A 45 0.79 -4.60 9.94
N LYS A 46 -0.08 -4.73 10.95
CA LYS A 46 -0.12 -3.83 12.11
C LYS A 46 1.17 -3.95 12.93
N LEU A 47 1.87 -2.84 13.12
CA LEU A 47 3.03 -2.72 13.98
C LEU A 47 2.60 -2.30 15.39
N LYS A 48 3.46 -2.56 16.39
CA LYS A 48 3.18 -2.27 17.81
C LYS A 48 2.98 -0.79 18.13
N ASN A 49 3.46 0.10 17.28
CA ASN A 49 3.25 1.56 17.39
C ASN A 49 1.89 2.01 16.84
N GLY A 50 1.09 1.08 16.29
CA GLY A 50 -0.20 1.35 15.64
C GLY A 50 -0.08 1.85 14.20
N THR A 51 1.09 1.66 13.57
CA THR A 51 1.29 1.86 12.14
C THR A 51 1.11 0.55 11.39
N PHE A 52 0.40 0.56 10.27
CA PHE A 52 0.31 -0.53 9.33
C PHE A 52 1.40 -0.39 8.27
N LYS A 53 2.16 -1.45 8.03
CA LYS A 53 3.24 -1.45 7.04
C LYS A 53 3.14 -2.66 6.12
N GLY A 54 3.32 -2.41 4.83
CA GLY A 54 3.39 -3.44 3.79
C GLY A 54 4.35 -3.01 2.69
N THR A 55 4.78 -3.97 1.90
CA THR A 55 5.72 -3.71 0.82
C THR A 55 5.35 -4.52 -0.40
N LEU A 56 5.31 -3.86 -1.55
CA LEU A 56 5.00 -4.45 -2.82
C LEU A 56 6.12 -4.18 -3.81
N ASP A 57 6.36 -5.15 -4.66
CA ASP A 57 7.33 -5.07 -5.74
C ASP A 57 6.52 -4.90 -7.04
N LEU A 58 6.44 -3.67 -7.54
CA LEU A 58 5.71 -3.32 -8.77
C LEU A 58 6.68 -3.14 -9.93
N GLU A 59 6.25 -3.30 -11.17
CA GLU A 59 7.17 -3.10 -12.31
C GLU A 59 7.51 -1.62 -12.52
N LYS A 60 8.80 -1.32 -12.75
CA LYS A 60 9.30 0.03 -12.99
C LYS A 60 9.10 0.38 -14.48
N ASP A 61 7.90 0.80 -14.83
CA ASP A 61 7.57 1.51 -16.09
C ASP A 61 6.05 1.76 -16.19
N ASN A 62 5.26 1.07 -15.36
CA ASN A 62 3.82 1.17 -15.36
C ASN A 62 3.32 2.17 -14.31
N SER A 63 2.26 2.89 -14.67
CA SER A 63 1.46 3.66 -13.73
C SER A 63 0.45 2.73 -13.08
N TYR A 64 0.57 2.55 -11.77
CA TYR A 64 -0.38 1.78 -10.98
C TYR A 64 -1.19 2.71 -10.09
N GLU A 65 -2.49 2.55 -10.15
CA GLU A 65 -3.41 3.14 -9.20
C GLU A 65 -3.59 2.20 -8.02
N PHE A 66 -3.71 2.76 -6.82
CA PHE A 66 -4.00 2.02 -5.61
C PHE A 66 -4.81 2.88 -4.65
N LYS A 67 -5.50 2.23 -3.73
CA LYS A 67 -6.20 2.80 -2.60
C LYS A 67 -5.97 1.95 -1.36
N TYR A 68 -6.08 2.60 -0.22
CA TYR A 68 -6.06 1.90 1.05
C TYR A 68 -7.47 1.54 1.47
N VAL A 69 -7.62 0.40 2.11
CA VAL A 69 -8.88 -0.05 2.71
C VAL A 69 -8.62 -0.25 4.19
N ILE A 70 -9.14 0.66 5.01
CA ILE A 70 -9.00 0.64 6.46
C ILE A 70 -10.33 0.15 7.03
N ASP A 71 -10.32 -0.98 7.73
CA ASP A 71 -11.53 -1.58 8.35
C ASP A 71 -12.69 -1.84 7.36
N GLY A 72 -12.37 -2.00 6.07
CA GLY A 72 -13.37 -2.14 5.00
C GLY A 72 -13.78 -0.83 4.33
N GLU A 73 -13.30 0.32 4.84
CA GLU A 73 -13.53 1.62 4.23
C GLU A 73 -12.38 2.05 3.32
N TRP A 74 -12.72 2.40 2.08
CA TRP A 74 -11.78 2.94 1.11
C TRP A 74 -11.32 4.33 1.53
N GLN A 75 -10.05 4.44 1.91
CA GLN A 75 -9.40 5.73 2.10
C GLN A 75 -8.93 6.24 0.75
N ASN A 76 -9.56 7.31 0.27
CA ASN A 76 -8.97 8.09 -0.80
C ASN A 76 -7.75 8.82 -0.22
N GLU A 77 -6.57 8.62 -0.80
CA GLU A 77 -5.48 9.58 -0.62
C GLU A 77 -5.94 10.90 -1.26
N GLU A 78 -6.54 11.77 -0.46
CA GLU A 78 -6.72 13.17 -0.81
C GLU A 78 -5.36 13.86 -0.70
N GLN A 79 -4.51 13.63 -1.69
CA GLN A 79 -3.55 14.65 -2.12
C GLN A 79 -3.98 15.10 -3.50
N ALA A 80 -4.86 16.10 -3.51
CA ALA A 80 -4.92 17.07 -4.60
C ALA A 80 -3.60 17.86 -4.66
#